data_AF-A0A849ESE5-F1
#
_entry.id   AF-A0A849ESE5-F1
#
_cell.length_a   1.000
_cell.length_b   1.000
_cell.length_c   1.000
_cell.angle_alpha   90.00
_cell.angle_beta   90.00
_cell.angle_gamma   90.00
#
_symmetry.space_group_name_H-M   'P 1'
#
loop_
_entity.id
_entity.type
_entity.pdbx_description
1 polymer ?
#
loop_
_entity_poly.entity_id
_entity_poly.type
_entity_poly.pdbx_seq_one_letter_code
_entity_poly.pdbx_strand_id
1 'polypeptide(L)'
;MTTRKTDLLATKLHRPRLGKDHLLRQRLLDRLEENLHRPLTLISAPAGYGKTTLLSAWLESCDYSSGWVSLDENDNDLRQFLSYFLAAVQKQFPDSCHKTKALLDASKLPPLPILTHGLVNELDKIDSTLFILVIDDYHTINDKAIHDFIAGLLQHAPGPLYLVLSTRLDPSLPLASLRARGRMTEFRITAIHRRGDLRTQNAGQPLVFRQQTDRRSPPLRSGSRRYHYRGTTGCK
;
A
#
# COMPACT_ATOMS: atom_id res chain seq x y z
N MET A 1 35.30 -0.22 7.02
CA MET A 1 34.50 -0.73 5.89
C MET A 1 33.42 0.28 5.61
N THR A 2 33.52 1.01 4.50
CA THR A 2 32.58 2.07 4.10
C THR A 2 31.29 1.42 3.62
N THR A 3 30.22 1.53 4.40
CA THR A 3 28.86 1.17 3.97
C THR A 3 28.50 2.01 2.74
N ARG A 4 28.31 1.39 1.57
CA ARG A 4 27.76 2.09 0.41
C ARG A 4 26.31 2.41 0.72
N LYS A 5 26.05 3.66 1.11
CA LYS A 5 24.69 4.19 1.17
C LYS A 5 24.21 4.35 -0.27
N THR A 6 23.22 3.56 -0.68
CA THR A 6 22.56 3.78 -1.97
C THR A 6 21.86 5.13 -1.91
N ASP A 7 22.33 6.12 -2.67
CA ASP A 7 21.66 7.41 -2.78
C ASP A 7 20.38 7.22 -3.61
N LEU A 8 19.25 7.20 -2.90
CA LEU A 8 17.94 7.05 -3.50
C LEU A 8 17.36 8.40 -3.87
N LEU A 9 16.79 8.50 -5.06
CA LEU A 9 16.02 9.65 -5.49
C LEU A 9 14.65 9.62 -4.80
N ALA A 10 14.49 10.44 -3.77
CA ALA A 10 13.26 10.49 -2.98
C ALA A 10 11.99 10.79 -3.81
N THR A 11 12.13 11.49 -4.93
CA THR A 11 11.03 11.77 -5.87
C THR A 11 10.46 10.52 -6.53
N LYS A 12 11.24 9.44 -6.68
CA LYS A 12 10.74 8.13 -7.15
C LYS A 12 9.83 7.45 -6.12
N LEU A 13 9.90 7.87 -4.85
CA LEU A 13 9.07 7.37 -3.74
C LEU A 13 7.81 8.21 -3.51
N HIS A 14 7.51 9.14 -4.41
CA HIS A 14 6.36 10.03 -4.32
C HIS A 14 5.30 9.62 -5.34
N ARG A 15 4.08 9.37 -4.83
CA ARG A 15 2.89 9.30 -5.68
C ARG A 15 2.80 10.58 -6.52
N PRO A 16 2.66 10.48 -7.85
CA PRO A 16 2.43 11.64 -8.69
C PRO A 16 1.19 12.43 -8.25
N ARG A 17 1.30 13.77 -8.24
CA ARG A 17 0.15 14.63 -7.92
C ARG A 17 -0.82 14.63 -9.08
N LEU A 18 -2.10 14.49 -8.78
CA LEU A 18 -3.15 14.59 -9.78
C LEU A 18 -3.39 16.06 -10.16
N GLY A 19 -3.59 16.31 -11.44
CA GLY A 19 -4.12 17.59 -11.91
C GLY A 19 -5.60 17.73 -11.55
N LYS A 20 -6.10 18.97 -11.52
CA LYS A 20 -7.50 19.28 -11.17
C LYS A 20 -8.53 18.65 -12.12
N ASP A 21 -8.14 18.37 -13.37
CA ASP A 21 -9.06 17.90 -14.42
C ASP A 21 -8.88 16.42 -14.79
N HIS A 22 -8.45 15.58 -13.84
CA HIS A 22 -8.36 14.14 -14.10
C HIS A 22 -9.77 13.51 -14.11
N LEU A 23 -10.05 12.69 -15.13
CA LEU A 23 -11.32 11.96 -15.21
C LEU A 23 -11.31 10.79 -14.23
N LEU A 24 -12.04 10.92 -13.12
CA LEU A 24 -12.27 9.82 -12.18
C LEU A 24 -13.09 8.71 -12.85
N ARG A 25 -12.47 7.54 -12.98
CA ARG A 25 -13.14 6.33 -13.50
C ARG A 25 -13.59 5.48 -12.32
N GLN A 26 -14.66 5.90 -11.65
CA GLN A 26 -15.12 5.29 -10.38
C GLN A 26 -15.19 3.76 -10.44
N ARG A 27 -15.77 3.20 -11.51
CA ARG A 27 -15.84 1.74 -11.72
C ARG A 27 -14.47 1.03 -11.66
N LEU A 28 -13.39 1.68 -12.08
CA LEU A 28 -12.04 1.11 -12.01
C LEU A 28 -11.48 1.19 -10.58
N LEU A 29 -11.81 2.25 -9.85
CA LEU A 29 -11.44 2.41 -8.44
C LEU A 29 -12.17 1.36 -7.59
N ASP A 30 -13.49 1.21 -7.78
CA ASP A 30 -14.30 0.21 -7.07
C ASP A 30 -13.76 -1.20 -7.32
N ARG A 31 -13.37 -1.50 -8.56
CA ARG A 31 -12.76 -2.80 -8.91
C ARG A 31 -11.38 -2.99 -8.28
N LEU A 32 -10.62 -1.93 -8.00
CA LEU A 32 -9.36 -2.06 -7.26
C LEU A 32 -9.64 -2.40 -5.79
N GLU A 33 -10.60 -1.71 -5.16
CA GLU A 33 -11.04 -1.93 -3.78
C GLU A 33 -11.59 -3.34 -3.55
N GLU A 34 -12.51 -3.80 -4.40
CA GLU A 34 -13.12 -5.13 -4.28
C GLU A 34 -12.11 -6.29 -4.31
N ASN A 35 -10.91 -6.04 -4.84
CA ASN A 35 -9.89 -7.06 -5.08
C ASN A 35 -8.68 -6.98 -4.13
N LEU A 36 -8.74 -6.17 -3.08
CA LEU A 36 -7.69 -6.04 -2.06
C LEU A 36 -7.39 -7.35 -1.31
N HIS A 37 -8.30 -8.33 -1.34
CA HIS A 37 -8.10 -9.67 -0.77
C HIS A 37 -7.09 -10.55 -1.53
N ARG A 38 -6.63 -10.11 -2.71
CA ARG A 38 -5.65 -10.83 -3.55
C ARG A 38 -4.26 -10.22 -3.35
N PRO A 39 -3.16 -10.95 -3.52
CA PRO A 39 -1.82 -10.39 -3.29
C PRO A 39 -1.33 -9.45 -4.42
N LEU A 40 -1.95 -9.48 -5.59
CA LEU A 40 -1.47 -8.75 -6.78
C LEU A 40 -2.60 -8.12 -7.58
N THR A 41 -2.43 -6.85 -7.93
CA THR A 41 -3.05 -6.26 -9.11
C THR A 41 -2.01 -5.94 -10.18
N LEU A 42 -2.29 -6.35 -11.42
CA LEU A 42 -1.52 -6.00 -12.61
C LEU A 42 -2.31 -5.03 -13.48
N ILE A 43 -1.79 -3.82 -13.67
CA ILE A 43 -2.30 -2.84 -14.64
C ILE A 43 -1.38 -2.84 -15.84
N SER A 44 -1.82 -3.43 -16.95
CA SER A 44 -1.03 -3.58 -18.16
C SER A 44 -1.70 -2.89 -19.34
N ALA A 45 -1.13 -1.77 -19.75
CA ALA A 45 -1.56 -0.98 -20.90
C ALA A 45 -0.42 -0.10 -21.44
N PRO A 46 -0.44 0.28 -22.73
CA PRO A 46 0.58 1.15 -23.31
C PRO A 46 0.69 2.52 -22.60
N ALA A 47 1.70 3.31 -23.00
CA ALA A 47 1.83 4.69 -22.55
C ALA A 47 0.59 5.52 -22.93
N GLY A 48 0.27 6.54 -22.11
CA GLY A 48 -0.88 7.43 -22.36
C GLY A 48 -2.26 6.90 -21.96
N TYR A 49 -2.37 5.66 -21.46
CA TYR A 49 -3.66 5.08 -21.04
C TYR A 49 -4.09 5.47 -19.61
N GLY A 50 -3.30 6.29 -18.92
CA GLY A 50 -3.64 6.82 -17.59
C GLY A 50 -3.47 5.83 -16.44
N LYS A 51 -2.58 4.84 -16.54
CA LYS A 51 -2.29 3.88 -15.45
C LYS A 51 -1.86 4.58 -14.17
N THR A 52 -0.84 5.42 -14.27
CA THR A 52 -0.32 6.24 -13.17
C THR A 52 -1.39 7.16 -12.58
N THR A 53 -2.21 7.79 -13.43
CA THR A 53 -3.34 8.64 -13.01
C THR A 53 -4.40 7.83 -12.26
N LEU A 54 -4.76 6.65 -12.75
CA LEU A 54 -5.73 5.75 -12.10
C LEU A 54 -5.23 5.34 -10.71
N LEU A 55 -3.98 4.90 -10.61
CA LEU A 55 -3.38 4.49 -9.34
C LEU A 55 -3.23 5.66 -8.37
N SER A 56 -2.85 6.83 -8.86
CA SER A 56 -2.72 8.02 -8.03
C SER A 56 -4.08 8.48 -7.49
N ALA A 57 -5.12 8.45 -8.33
CA ALA A 57 -6.51 8.73 -7.92
C ALA A 57 -7.02 7.73 -6.89
N TRP A 58 -6.77 6.44 -7.14
CA TRP A 58 -7.17 5.38 -6.23
C TRP A 58 -6.53 5.56 -4.85
N LEU A 59 -5.20 5.72 -4.79
CA LEU A 59 -4.49 5.93 -3.53
C LEU A 59 -4.83 7.26 -2.85
N GLU A 60 -5.36 8.25 -3.57
CA GLU A 60 -5.85 9.50 -2.96
C GLU A 60 -7.17 9.30 -2.22
N SER A 61 -8.01 8.38 -2.70
CA SER A 61 -9.28 8.01 -2.05
C SER A 61 -9.19 6.85 -1.06
N CYS A 62 -8.03 6.19 -0.94
CA CYS A 62 -7.82 5.07 -0.01
C CYS A 62 -7.43 5.56 1.39
N ASP A 63 -7.99 4.94 2.43
CA ASP A 63 -7.58 5.16 3.82
C ASP A 63 -6.43 4.22 4.27
N TYR A 64 -5.98 3.31 3.40
CA TYR A 64 -4.91 2.36 3.71
C TYR A 64 -3.52 3.00 3.60
N SER A 65 -2.58 2.52 4.42
CA SER A 65 -1.16 2.82 4.24
C SER A 65 -0.73 2.45 2.83
N SER A 66 -0.04 3.36 2.14
CA SER A 66 0.39 3.13 0.76
C SER A 66 1.80 3.63 0.47
N GLY A 67 2.52 2.87 -0.34
CA GLY A 67 3.87 3.16 -0.82
C GLY A 67 3.87 3.28 -2.34
N TRP A 68 4.85 4.00 -2.86
CA TRP A 68 5.03 4.20 -4.30
C TRP A 68 6.50 4.02 -4.67
N VAL A 69 6.76 3.34 -5.78
CA VAL A 69 8.06 3.26 -6.44
C VAL A 69 7.86 3.50 -7.93
N SER A 70 8.37 4.61 -8.45
CA SER A 70 8.48 4.87 -9.89
C SER A 70 9.81 4.33 -10.39
N LEU A 71 9.77 3.34 -11.29
CA LEU A 71 10.97 2.74 -11.86
C LEU A 71 11.40 3.43 -13.16
N ASP A 72 12.71 3.48 -13.39
CA ASP A 72 13.34 3.76 -14.68
C ASP A 72 14.42 2.72 -15.00
N GLU A 73 15.10 2.87 -16.14
CA GLU A 73 16.08 1.92 -16.63
C GLU A 73 17.29 1.74 -15.68
N ASN A 74 17.56 2.71 -14.80
CA ASN A 74 18.66 2.63 -13.83
C ASN A 74 18.32 1.75 -12.62
N ASP A 75 17.05 1.37 -12.47
CA ASP A 75 16.58 0.52 -11.36
C ASP A 75 16.58 -0.97 -11.73
N ASN A 76 17.08 -1.33 -12.92
CA ASN A 76 17.22 -2.70 -13.42
C ASN A 76 18.43 -3.45 -12.81
N ASP A 77 18.69 -3.23 -11.52
CA ASP A 77 19.65 -3.96 -10.69
C ASP A 77 18.94 -4.39 -9.40
N LEU A 78 19.13 -5.64 -8.98
CA LEU A 78 18.42 -6.19 -7.83
C LEU A 78 18.65 -5.39 -6.54
N ARG A 79 19.87 -4.91 -6.29
CA ARG A 79 20.17 -4.12 -5.07
C ARG A 79 19.49 -2.77 -5.13
N GLN A 80 19.54 -2.09 -6.28
CA GLN A 80 18.89 -0.79 -6.48
C GLN A 80 17.37 -0.91 -6.34
N PHE A 81 16.77 -1.89 -7.01
CA PHE A 81 15.34 -2.20 -6.93
C PHE A 81 14.90 -2.46 -5.49
N LEU A 82 15.59 -3.36 -4.79
CA LEU A 82 15.26 -3.68 -3.40
C LEU A 82 15.49 -2.48 -2.46
N SER A 83 16.45 -1.61 -2.76
CA SER A 83 16.65 -0.39 -1.97
C SER A 83 15.45 0.56 -2.06
N TYR A 84 14.89 0.77 -3.26
CA TYR A 84 13.65 1.55 -3.41
C TYR A 84 12.43 0.85 -2.81
N PHE A 85 12.32 -0.47 -3.00
CA PHE A 85 11.24 -1.27 -2.40
C PHE A 85 11.23 -1.10 -0.88
N LEU A 86 12.38 -1.33 -0.21
CA LEU A 86 12.50 -1.18 1.24
C LEU A 86 12.26 0.25 1.68
N ALA A 87 12.77 1.25 0.96
CA ALA A 87 12.54 2.65 1.30
C ALA A 87 11.05 3.03 1.23
N ALA A 88 10.30 2.48 0.26
CA ALA A 88 8.85 2.68 0.18
C ALA A 88 8.12 2.06 1.36
N VAL A 89 8.53 0.85 1.80
CA VAL A 89 7.97 0.19 3.00
C VAL A 89 8.32 0.99 4.26
N GLN A 90 9.60 1.32 4.46
CA GLN A 90 10.09 2.02 5.65
C GLN A 90 9.56 3.44 5.79
N LYS A 91 9.15 4.08 4.68
CA LYS A 91 8.46 5.36 4.73
C LYS A 91 7.11 5.28 5.46
N GLN A 92 6.43 4.14 5.38
CA GLN A 92 5.18 3.89 6.10
C GLN A 92 5.40 3.19 7.44
N PHE A 93 6.42 2.33 7.53
CA PHE A 93 6.75 1.54 8.70
C PHE A 93 8.25 1.69 9.04
N PRO A 94 8.66 2.78 9.72
CA PRO A 94 10.07 3.12 9.93
C PRO A 94 10.91 2.03 10.59
N ASP A 95 10.30 1.24 11.48
CA ASP A 95 10.97 0.20 12.26
C ASP A 95 10.95 -1.21 11.59
N SER A 96 10.62 -1.27 10.30
CA SER A 96 10.49 -2.51 9.55
C SER A 96 11.72 -2.83 8.68
N CYS A 97 11.86 -4.12 8.32
CA CYS A 97 12.79 -4.63 7.31
C CYS A 97 14.29 -4.33 7.54
N HIS A 98 14.71 -4.07 8.79
CA HIS A 98 16.09 -3.72 9.10
C HIS A 98 17.10 -4.82 8.76
N LYS A 99 16.73 -6.11 8.89
CA LYS A 99 17.64 -7.20 8.58
C LYS A 99 17.90 -7.28 7.08
N THR A 100 16.84 -7.23 6.27
CA THR A 100 16.96 -7.18 4.81
C THR A 100 17.73 -5.94 4.38
N LYS A 101 17.50 -4.77 5.00
CA LYS A 101 18.26 -3.56 4.71
C LYS A 101 19.76 -3.74 4.98
N ALA A 102 20.13 -4.35 6.11
CA ALA A 102 21.53 -4.66 6.42
C ALA A 102 22.17 -5.62 5.39
N LEU A 103 21.42 -6.59 4.88
CA LEU A 103 21.88 -7.47 3.79
C LEU A 103 22.11 -6.70 2.48
N LEU A 104 21.30 -5.67 2.20
CA LEU A 104 21.48 -4.78 1.05
C LEU A 104 22.61 -3.76 1.23
N ASP A 105 23.09 -3.54 2.45
CA ASP A 105 24.22 -2.64 2.71
C ASP A 105 25.56 -3.42 2.74
N ALA A 106 25.49 -4.75 2.81
CA ALA A 106 26.65 -5.64 2.73
C ALA A 106 27.31 -5.62 1.35
N SER A 107 28.63 -5.83 1.31
CA SER A 107 29.43 -5.80 0.08
C SER A 107 28.94 -6.78 -0.99
N LYS A 108 28.48 -7.96 -0.56
CA LYS A 108 27.93 -9.00 -1.43
C LYS A 108 26.48 -9.27 -1.05
N LEU A 109 25.60 -9.30 -2.05
CA LEU A 109 24.22 -9.75 -1.83
C LEU A 109 24.22 -11.25 -1.49
N PRO A 110 23.45 -11.66 -0.48
CA PRO A 110 23.22 -13.07 -0.25
C PRO A 110 22.39 -13.69 -1.40
N PRO A 111 22.34 -15.02 -1.50
CA PRO A 111 21.48 -15.72 -2.45
C PRO A 111 20.03 -15.23 -2.40
N LEU A 112 19.40 -15.14 -3.57
CA LEU A 112 18.05 -14.58 -3.72
C LEU A 112 17.01 -15.19 -2.76
N PRO A 113 16.96 -16.52 -2.53
CA PRO A 113 15.99 -17.10 -1.58
C PRO A 113 16.13 -16.56 -0.15
N ILE A 114 17.36 -16.24 0.30
CA ILE A 114 17.60 -15.67 1.63
C ILE A 114 17.02 -14.25 1.70
N LEU A 115 17.20 -13.44 0.65
CA LEU A 115 16.62 -12.10 0.56
C LEU A 115 15.09 -12.16 0.56
N THR A 116 14.52 -13.00 -0.30
CA THR A 116 13.06 -13.13 -0.44
C THR A 116 12.43 -13.62 0.85
N HIS A 117 12.92 -14.72 1.44
CA HIS A 117 12.36 -15.27 2.68
C HIS A 117 12.55 -14.32 3.87
N GLY A 118 13.73 -13.69 3.97
CA GLY A 118 14.00 -12.70 5.00
C GLY A 118 13.00 -11.55 4.94
N LEU A 119 12.80 -10.99 3.74
CA LEU A 119 11.89 -9.87 3.54
C LEU A 119 10.42 -10.28 3.76
N VAL A 120 9.99 -11.44 3.25
CA VAL A 120 8.63 -11.97 3.51
C VAL A 120 8.37 -12.04 5.01
N ASN A 121 9.30 -12.62 5.78
CA ASN A 121 9.17 -12.76 7.23
C ASN A 121 9.19 -11.42 7.99
N GLU A 122 9.86 -10.39 7.45
CA GLU A 122 9.87 -9.05 8.05
C GLU A 122 8.60 -8.28 7.72
N LEU A 123 8.08 -8.40 6.49
CA LEU A 123 6.82 -7.79 6.06
C LEU A 123 5.61 -8.40 6.78
N ASP A 124 5.62 -9.72 7.03
CA ASP A 124 4.53 -10.41 7.72
C ASP A 124 4.38 -10.00 9.19
N LYS A 125 5.41 -9.36 9.76
CA LYS A 125 5.41 -8.83 11.14
C LYS A 125 4.91 -7.39 11.24
N ILE A 126 4.63 -6.74 10.11
CA ILE A 126 4.10 -5.39 10.12
C ILE A 126 2.70 -5.43 10.73
N ASP A 127 2.50 -4.69 11.81
CA ASP A 127 1.19 -4.54 12.47
C ASP A 127 0.31 -3.56 11.68
N SER A 128 -0.14 -4.01 10.51
CA SER A 128 -1.10 -3.32 9.67
C SER A 128 -2.03 -4.34 9.02
N THR A 129 -3.31 -3.99 8.91
CA THR A 129 -4.28 -4.83 8.21
C THR A 129 -4.01 -4.90 6.72
N LEU A 130 -3.51 -3.81 6.13
CA LEU A 130 -3.23 -3.70 4.70
C LEU A 130 -2.24 -2.57 4.40
N PHE A 131 -1.29 -2.87 3.53
CA PHE A 131 -0.32 -1.95 2.96
C PHE A 131 -0.28 -2.12 1.45
N ILE A 132 -0.63 -1.07 0.72
CA ILE A 132 -0.63 -1.07 -0.74
C ILE A 132 0.72 -0.56 -1.23
N LEU A 133 1.48 -1.40 -1.92
CA LEU A 133 2.72 -0.97 -2.58
C LEU A 133 2.52 -0.90 -4.09
N VAL A 134 2.54 0.30 -4.64
CA VAL A 134 2.55 0.52 -6.09
C VAL A 134 3.98 0.53 -6.60
N ILE A 135 4.25 -0.31 -7.59
CA ILE A 135 5.46 -0.26 -8.42
C ILE A 135 5.03 0.14 -9.82
N ASP A 136 5.30 1.40 -10.17
CA ASP A 136 4.97 1.97 -11.47
C ASP A 136 6.10 1.77 -12.47
N ASP A 137 5.72 1.71 -13.74
CA ASP A 137 6.62 1.51 -14.88
C ASP A 137 7.49 0.24 -14.81
N TYR A 138 6.96 -0.86 -14.27
CA TYR A 138 7.66 -2.16 -14.12
C TYR A 138 8.20 -2.76 -15.43
N HIS A 139 7.67 -2.38 -16.59
CA HIS A 139 8.24 -2.73 -17.90
C HIS A 139 9.70 -2.28 -18.13
N THR A 140 10.23 -1.37 -17.32
CA THR A 140 11.65 -0.96 -17.36
C THR A 140 12.57 -2.05 -16.80
N ILE A 141 12.00 -3.01 -16.05
CA ILE A 141 12.72 -4.15 -15.48
C ILE A 141 12.76 -5.32 -16.45
N ASN A 142 13.98 -5.78 -16.74
CA ASN A 142 14.28 -6.96 -17.53
C ASN A 142 15.19 -7.96 -16.78
N ASP A 143 15.73 -7.56 -15.62
CA ASP A 143 16.58 -8.41 -14.80
C ASP A 143 15.78 -9.59 -14.22
N LYS A 144 16.22 -10.81 -14.54
CA LYS A 144 15.56 -12.04 -14.11
C LYS A 144 15.50 -12.17 -12.58
N ALA A 145 16.52 -11.72 -11.86
CA ALA A 145 16.55 -11.82 -10.40
C ALA A 145 15.49 -10.94 -9.75
N ILE A 146 15.14 -9.79 -10.34
CA ILE A 146 14.03 -8.95 -9.87
C ILE A 146 12.67 -9.64 -10.13
N HIS A 147 12.50 -10.28 -11.29
CA HIS A 147 11.29 -11.05 -11.58
C HIS A 147 11.15 -12.27 -10.65
N ASP A 148 12.23 -13.02 -10.45
CA ASP A 148 12.28 -14.16 -9.53
C ASP A 148 12.02 -13.72 -8.08
N PHE A 149 12.54 -12.56 -7.68
CA PHE A 149 12.25 -11.95 -6.38
C PHE A 149 10.75 -11.68 -6.20
N ILE A 150 10.13 -10.96 -7.14
CA ILE A 150 8.69 -10.64 -7.10
C ILE A 150 7.86 -11.92 -7.16
N ALA A 151 8.24 -12.91 -7.97
CA ALA A 151 7.55 -14.19 -8.02
C ALA A 151 7.61 -14.93 -6.69
N GLY A 152 8.77 -14.96 -6.03
CA GLY A 152 8.93 -15.58 -4.71
C GLY A 152 8.17 -14.83 -3.61
N LEU A 153 8.19 -13.49 -3.64
CA LEU A 153 7.38 -12.65 -2.75
C LEU A 153 5.89 -12.96 -2.93
N LEU A 154 5.39 -13.06 -4.17
CA LEU A 154 4.00 -13.37 -4.46
C LEU A 154 3.64 -14.82 -4.10
N GLN A 155 4.56 -15.76 -4.24
CA GLN A 155 4.33 -17.15 -3.83
C GLN A 155 3.99 -17.23 -2.34
N HIS A 156 4.73 -16.48 -1.52
CA HIS A 156 4.58 -16.39 -0.07
C HIS A 156 4.15 -14.97 0.36
N ALA A 157 3.10 -14.44 -0.28
CA ALA A 157 2.67 -13.05 -0.08
C ALA A 157 2.41 -12.78 1.42
N PRO A 158 3.13 -11.83 2.04
CA PRO A 158 2.89 -11.42 3.42
C PRO A 158 1.47 -10.94 3.61
N GLY A 159 0.83 -11.27 4.74
CA GLY A 159 -0.56 -10.91 5.02
C GLY A 159 -0.88 -9.42 4.82
N PRO A 160 -0.04 -8.49 5.32
CA PRO A 160 -0.27 -7.06 5.15
C PRO A 160 -0.04 -6.53 3.73
N LEU A 161 0.73 -7.20 2.86
CA LEU A 161 1.18 -6.60 1.61
C LEU A 161 0.23 -6.87 0.45
N TYR A 162 -0.27 -5.77 -0.15
CA TYR A 162 -0.95 -5.77 -1.43
C TYR A 162 -0.07 -5.12 -2.50
N LEU A 163 0.38 -5.91 -3.47
CA LEU A 163 1.28 -5.42 -4.52
C LEU A 163 0.49 -4.95 -5.75
N VAL A 164 0.84 -3.80 -6.29
CA VAL A 164 0.29 -3.30 -7.56
C VAL A 164 1.41 -3.02 -8.54
N LEU A 165 1.39 -3.71 -9.67
CA LEU A 165 2.35 -3.53 -10.74
C LEU A 165 1.69 -2.79 -11.91
N SER A 166 2.21 -1.63 -12.28
CA SER A 166 1.85 -0.93 -13.51
C SER A 166 2.93 -1.17 -14.57
N THR A 167 2.51 -1.56 -15.76
CA THR A 167 3.41 -1.99 -16.83
C THR A 167 2.81 -1.71 -18.21
N ARG A 168 3.67 -1.68 -19.24
CA ARG A 168 3.25 -1.58 -20.65
C ARG A 168 3.10 -2.94 -21.32
N LEU A 169 3.85 -3.92 -20.84
CA LEU A 169 3.96 -5.28 -21.37
C LEU A 169 3.84 -6.27 -20.22
N ASP A 170 3.51 -7.52 -20.53
CA ASP A 170 3.50 -8.55 -19.49
C ASP A 170 4.91 -8.80 -18.97
N PRO A 171 5.14 -8.66 -17.65
CA PRO A 171 6.43 -9.01 -17.08
C PRO A 171 6.63 -10.52 -17.11
N SER A 172 7.89 -10.94 -17.00
CA SER A 172 8.31 -12.35 -16.89
C SER A 172 7.98 -12.95 -15.52
N LEU A 173 6.72 -12.82 -15.11
CA LEU A 173 6.14 -13.39 -13.89
C LEU A 173 5.23 -14.57 -14.25
N PRO A 174 4.95 -15.49 -13.31
CA PRO A 174 4.05 -16.63 -13.54
C PRO A 174 2.56 -16.21 -13.55
N LEU A 175 2.19 -15.23 -14.39
CA LEU A 175 0.85 -14.62 -14.44
C LEU A 175 -0.24 -15.65 -14.73
N ALA A 176 0.01 -16.62 -15.60
CA ALA A 176 -0.95 -17.70 -15.88
C ALA A 176 -1.28 -18.52 -14.63
N SER A 177 -0.28 -18.83 -13.80
CA SER A 177 -0.46 -19.57 -12.55
C SER A 177 -1.21 -18.74 -11.51
N LEU A 178 -0.83 -17.46 -11.35
CA LEU A 178 -1.52 -16.53 -10.44
C LEU A 178 -2.99 -16.35 -10.82
N ARG A 179 -3.28 -16.24 -12.12
CA ARG A 179 -4.64 -16.15 -12.65
C ARG A 179 -5.44 -17.42 -12.38
N ALA A 180 -4.88 -18.59 -12.69
CA ALA A 180 -5.55 -19.87 -12.47
C ALA A 180 -5.90 -20.12 -11.00
N ARG A 181 -5.11 -19.56 -10.07
CA ARG A 181 -5.32 -19.66 -8.62
C ARG A 181 -6.17 -18.53 -8.02
N GLY A 182 -6.70 -17.62 -8.85
CA GLY A 182 -7.46 -16.45 -8.36
C GLY A 182 -6.63 -15.47 -7.52
N ARG A 183 -5.30 -15.52 -7.62
CA ARG A 183 -4.36 -14.70 -6.82
C ARG A 183 -3.96 -13.39 -7.48
N MET A 184 -4.64 -12.98 -8.55
CA MET A 184 -4.37 -11.69 -9.19
C MET A 184 -5.62 -11.05 -9.76
N THR A 185 -5.60 -9.72 -9.86
CA THR A 185 -6.57 -8.93 -10.63
C THR A 185 -5.87 -8.21 -11.77
N GLU A 186 -6.52 -8.19 -12.94
CA GLU A 186 -5.93 -7.63 -14.16
C GLU A 186 -6.77 -6.50 -14.74
N PHE A 187 -6.07 -5.40 -15.07
CA PHE A 187 -6.59 -4.27 -15.83
C PHE A 187 -5.81 -4.18 -17.14
N ARG A 188 -6.48 -4.58 -18.23
CA ARG A 188 -5.97 -4.52 -19.61
C ARG A 188 -6.60 -3.35 -20.36
N ILE A 189 -6.08 -3.04 -21.55
CA ILE A 189 -6.56 -1.95 -22.43
C ILE A 189 -8.09 -1.88 -22.51
N THR A 190 -8.76 -3.02 -22.74
CA THR A 190 -10.22 -3.10 -22.88
C THR A 190 -10.98 -2.73 -21.61
N ALA A 191 -10.41 -3.01 -20.44
CA ALA A 191 -10.98 -2.64 -19.15
C ALA A 191 -10.79 -1.15 -18.86
N ILE A 192 -9.64 -0.59 -19.26
CA ILE A 192 -9.23 0.80 -19.00
C ILE A 192 -9.95 1.78 -19.93
N HIS A 193 -10.16 1.44 -21.22
CA HIS A 193 -10.61 2.38 -22.25
C HIS A 193 -12.13 2.52 -22.43
N ARG A 194 -13.01 1.80 -21.72
CA ARG A 194 -14.47 1.95 -21.97
C ARG A 194 -14.92 3.40 -21.76
N ARG A 195 -15.11 4.11 -22.89
CA ARG A 195 -15.42 5.54 -23.06
C ARG A 195 -16.86 5.92 -22.65
N GLY A 196 -17.54 5.06 -21.89
CA GLY A 196 -18.99 5.09 -21.70
C GLY A 196 -19.48 5.83 -20.46
N ASP A 197 -18.64 6.15 -19.49
CA ASP A 197 -19.12 6.62 -18.18
C ASP A 197 -18.72 8.08 -17.91
N LEU A 198 -19.22 8.98 -18.77
CA LEU A 198 -19.52 10.35 -18.34
C LEU A 198 -20.88 10.29 -17.63
N ARG A 199 -20.93 9.77 -16.40
CA ARG A 199 -22.03 10.15 -15.52
C ARG A 199 -21.73 11.56 -15.02
N THR A 200 -22.31 12.53 -15.71
CA THR A 200 -22.59 13.85 -15.15
C THR A 200 -23.29 13.65 -13.81
N GLN A 201 -22.54 13.73 -12.71
CA GLN A 201 -23.16 13.97 -11.40
C GLN A 201 -23.58 15.44 -11.39
N ASN A 202 -24.79 15.68 -11.87
CA ASN A 202 -25.51 16.91 -11.58
C ASN A 202 -26.93 16.52 -11.20
N ALA A 203 -27.14 16.28 -9.91
CA ALA A 203 -28.35 16.59 -9.12
C ALA A 203 -28.32 15.82 -7.78
N GLY A 204 -28.33 16.57 -6.67
CA GLY A 204 -29.01 16.11 -5.46
C GLY A 204 -28.14 15.82 -4.22
N GLN A 205 -27.88 16.89 -3.46
CA GLN A 205 -27.68 16.94 -2.01
C GLN A 205 -26.30 16.53 -1.42
N PRO A 206 -25.72 17.37 -0.53
CA PRO A 206 -24.55 16.99 0.23
C PRO A 206 -24.94 15.98 1.31
N LEU A 207 -24.23 14.84 1.36
CA LEU A 207 -24.18 13.98 2.54
C LEU A 207 -23.55 14.78 3.68
N VAL A 208 -24.39 15.32 4.55
CA VAL A 208 -23.98 15.93 5.81
C VAL A 208 -23.39 14.83 6.68
N PHE A 209 -22.07 14.78 6.76
CA PHE A 209 -21.36 14.04 7.80
C PHE A 209 -21.79 14.62 9.15
N ARG A 210 -22.65 13.88 9.86
CA ARG A 210 -23.10 14.24 11.20
C ARG A 210 -21.90 14.13 12.13
N GLN A 211 -21.29 15.28 12.45
CA GLN A 211 -20.34 15.39 13.54
C GLN A 211 -21.03 14.93 14.82
N GLN A 212 -20.58 13.80 15.35
CA GLN A 212 -20.98 13.31 16.64
C GLN A 212 -20.26 14.15 17.70
N THR A 213 -20.90 15.27 18.06
CA THR A 213 -20.60 15.98 19.30
C THR A 213 -21.43 15.33 20.39
N ASP A 214 -20.79 14.62 21.32
CA ASP A 214 -21.40 14.36 22.61
C ASP A 214 -20.50 14.93 23.71
N ARG A 215 -20.77 16.21 24.02
CA ARG A 215 -20.44 16.78 25.32
C ARG A 215 -21.57 16.41 26.27
N ARG A 216 -21.29 15.55 27.26
CA ARG A 216 -22.03 15.56 28.53
C ARG A 216 -21.07 15.46 29.70
N SER A 217 -20.74 16.63 30.24
CA SER A 217 -20.29 16.79 31.62
C SER A 217 -21.44 16.45 32.59
N PRO A 218 -21.18 15.85 33.76
CA PRO A 218 -22.21 15.57 34.76
C PRO A 218 -22.52 16.82 35.61
N PRO A 219 -23.74 16.95 36.17
CA PRO A 219 -24.12 18.13 36.95
C PRO A 219 -23.64 18.07 38.40
N LEU A 220 -23.16 19.23 38.88
CA LEU A 220 -23.00 19.57 40.29
C LEU A 220 -24.36 19.56 41.01
N ARG A 221 -24.46 18.87 42.15
CA ARG A 221 -25.52 19.09 43.15
C ARG A 221 -24.89 19.43 44.50
N SER A 222 -25.09 20.67 44.92
CA SER A 222 -24.95 21.13 46.30
C SER A 222 -26.26 20.92 47.06
N GLY A 223 -26.17 20.71 48.38
CA GLY A 223 -27.25 21.10 49.31
C GLY A 223 -27.88 20.01 50.17
N SER A 224 -27.23 19.74 51.30
CA SER A 224 -27.81 19.62 52.65
C SER A 224 -28.99 18.68 52.92
N ARG A 225 -28.77 17.72 53.84
CA ARG A 225 -29.62 17.53 55.03
C ARG A 225 -28.85 16.81 56.13
N ARG A 226 -28.85 17.43 57.31
CA ARG A 226 -28.39 16.89 58.60
C ARG A 226 -29.26 15.72 59.01
N TYR A 227 -28.68 14.71 59.66
CA TYR A 227 -29.24 14.13 60.89
C TYR A 227 -28.08 13.64 61.79
N HIS A 228 -27.94 14.28 62.94
CA HIS A 228 -27.31 13.72 64.12
C HIS A 228 -28.36 12.86 64.84
N TYR A 229 -28.02 11.64 65.29
CA TYR A 229 -28.10 11.31 66.72
C TYR A 229 -27.31 10.03 67.08
N ARG A 230 -26.67 10.12 68.24
CA ARG A 230 -25.87 9.14 69.01
C ARG A 230 -26.53 7.76 69.20
N GLY A 231 -25.68 6.75 69.38
CA GLY A 231 -26.01 5.52 70.11
C GLY A 231 -24.76 4.65 70.35
N THR A 232 -24.41 4.49 71.62
CA THR A 232 -23.25 3.82 72.23
C THR A 232 -23.35 2.29 72.32
N THR A 233 -22.24 1.64 72.73
CA THR A 233 -22.00 0.22 73.15
C THR A 233 -21.52 -0.70 72.02
N GLY A 234 -20.54 -1.60 72.15
CA GLY A 234 -19.68 -2.08 73.24
C GLY A 234 -18.98 -3.39 72.79
N CYS A 235 -17.74 -3.62 73.23
CA CYS A 235 -16.92 -4.85 73.26
C CYS A 235 -17.30 -6.10 72.44
N LYS A 236 -16.34 -6.63 71.68
CA LYS A 236 -15.35 -7.64 72.14
C LYS A 236 -14.13 -7.64 71.23
#